data_AF-A0A3N5MLL0-F1
#
_entry.id   AF-A0A3N5MLL0-F1
#
_cell.length_a   1.000
_cell.length_b   1.000
_cell.length_c   1.000
_cell.angle_alpha   90.00
_cell.angle_beta   90.00
_cell.angle_gamma   90.00
#
_symmetry.space_group_name_H-M   'P 1'
#
loop_
_entity.id
_entity.type
_entity.pdbx_description
1 polymer ?
#
loop_
_entity_poly.entity_id
_entity_poly.type
_entity_poly.pdbx_seq_one_letter_code
_entity_poly.pdbx_strand_id
1 'polypeptide(L)' 'NGLIKACFFGAAIALISSYKGFYTSGGAEGVGKATTGAVVLSSMTILISDYFLSNWLFR' A
#
# COMPACT_ATOMS: atom_id res chain seq x y z
N ASN A 1 -0.18 -4.26 20.36
CA ASN A 1 -1.09 -3.43 19.53
C ASN A 1 -0.92 -3.77 18.04
N GLY A 2 -1.06 -5.05 17.67
CA GLY A 2 -0.78 -5.53 16.30
C GLY A 2 -1.99 -5.51 15.38
N LEU A 3 -3.20 -5.72 15.93
CA LEU A 3 -4.46 -5.71 15.17
C LEU A 3 -4.75 -4.34 14.55
N ILE A 4 -4.58 -3.25 15.30
CA ILE A 4 -4.75 -1.89 14.78
C ILE A 4 -3.73 -1.59 13.68
N LYS A 5 -2.47 -2.04 13.83
CA LYS A 5 -1.44 -1.95 12.78
C LYS A 5 -1.86 -2.66 11.51
N ALA A 6 -2.26 -3.93 11.63
CA ALA A 6 -2.66 -4.77 10.52
C ALA A 6 -3.88 -4.20 9.79
N CYS A 7 -4.87 -3.69 10.53
CA CYS A 7 -6.06 -3.09 9.95
C CYS A 7 -5.72 -1.80 9.17
N PHE A 8 -4.83 -0.96 9.72
CA PHE A 8 -4.38 0.26 9.05
C PHE A 8 -3.57 -0.05 7.78
N PHE A 9 -2.66 -1.01 7.82
CA PHE A 9 -1.90 -1.44 6.64
C PHE A 9 -2.81 -2.06 5.59
N GLY A 10 -3.74 -2.93 5.98
CA GLY A 10 -4.72 -3.53 5.06
C GLY A 10 -5.58 -2.48 4.36
N ALA A 11 -6.10 -1.49 5.11
CA ALA A 11 -6.89 -0.40 4.55
C ALA A 11 -6.07 0.47 3.58
N ALA A 12 -4.81 0.79 3.92
CA ALA A 12 -3.93 1.56 3.06
C ALA A 12 -3.61 0.83 1.74
N ILE A 13 -3.30 -0.47 1.80
CA ILE A 13 -3.03 -1.30 0.61
C ILE A 13 -4.27 -1.35 -0.28
N ALA A 14 -5.45 -1.60 0.30
CA ALA A 14 -6.70 -1.70 -0.45
C ALA A 14 -7.01 -0.39 -1.19
N LEU A 15 -6.84 0.76 -0.54
CA LEU A 15 -7.02 2.08 -1.14
C LEU A 15 -6.02 2.35 -2.26
N ILE A 16 -4.73 2.13 -2.02
CA ILE A 16 -3.67 2.37 -3.02
C ILE A 16 -3.84 1.47 -4.24
N SER A 17 -4.15 0.20 -4.00
CA SER A 17 -4.31 -0.80 -5.07
C SER A 17 -5.56 -0.54 -5.89
N SER A 18 -6.68 -0.21 -5.24
CA SER A 18 -7.94 0.15 -5.91
C SER A 18 -7.78 1.44 -6.71
N TYR A 19 -7.13 2.45 -6.14
CA TYR A 19 -6.86 3.71 -6.84
C TYR A 19 -6.02 3.46 -8.10
N LYS A 20 -4.91 2.72 -7.98
CA LYS A 20 -4.03 2.47 -9.13
C LYS A 20 -4.68 1.57 -10.18
N GLY A 21 -5.51 0.62 -9.77
CA GLY A 21 -6.34 -0.18 -10.67
C GLY A 21 -7.40 0.65 -11.41
N PHE A 22 -8.01 1.63 -10.74
CA PHE A 22 -9.05 2.47 -11.33
C PHE A 22 -8.53 3.43 -12.40
N TYR A 23 -7.31 3.95 -12.23
CA TYR A 23 -6.64 4.82 -13.21
C TYR A 23 -5.81 4.04 -14.23
N THR A 24 -5.88 2.71 -14.23
CA THR A 24 -5.18 1.89 -15.21
C THR A 24 -5.81 2.05 -16.59
N SER A 25 -4.95 2.22 -17.61
CA SER A 25 -5.35 2.27 -19.00
C SER A 25 -4.37 1.44 -19.85
N GLY A 26 -4.79 0.98 -21.03
CA GLY A 26 -3.94 0.20 -21.94
C GLY A 26 -4.08 -1.32 -21.89
N GLY A 27 -5.26 -1.84 -21.50
CA GLY A 27 -5.56 -3.28 -21.58
C GLY A 27 -4.70 -4.15 -20.66
N ALA A 28 -4.47 -5.42 -21.05
CA ALA A 28 -3.78 -6.40 -20.21
C ALA A 28 -2.32 -6.01 -19.87
N GLU A 29 -1.60 -5.38 -20.80
CA GLU A 29 -0.24 -4.91 -20.55
C GLU A 29 -0.20 -3.73 -19.56
N GLY A 30 -1.17 -2.81 -19.69
CA GLY A 30 -1.36 -1.70 -18.77
C GLY A 30 -1.68 -2.17 -17.35
N VAL A 31 -2.54 -3.18 -17.21
CA VAL A 31 -2.87 -3.82 -15.93
C VAL A 31 -1.63 -4.44 -15.29
N GLY A 32 -0.77 -5.12 -16.06
CA GLY A 32 0.49 -5.66 -15.56
C GLY A 32 1.39 -4.56 -14.97
N LYS A 33 1.64 -3.50 -15.74
CA LYS A 33 2.47 -2.36 -15.30
C LYS A 33 1.90 -1.63 -14.08
N ALA A 34 0.58 -1.41 -14.07
CA ALA A 34 -0.10 -0.75 -12.96
C ALA A 34 -0.07 -1.59 -11.69
N THR A 35 -0.26 -2.91 -11.81
CA THR A 35 -0.18 -3.86 -10.70
C THR A 35 1.21 -3.81 -10.08
N THR A 36 2.29 -3.97 -10.87
CA THR A 36 3.67 -3.89 -10.36
C THR A 36 3.93 -2.56 -9.65
N GLY A 37 3.49 -1.45 -10.26
CA GLY A 37 3.60 -0.15 -9.64
C GLY A 37 2.78 0.00 -8.35
N ALA A 38 1.63 -0.67 -8.22
CA ALA A 38 0.80 -0.66 -7.02
C ALA A 38 1.44 -1.44 -5.87
N VAL A 39 2.04 -2.60 -6.17
CA VAL A 39 2.76 -3.38 -5.16
C VAL A 39 3.95 -2.59 -4.63
N VAL A 40 4.76 -1.97 -5.50
CA VAL A 40 5.91 -1.15 -5.05
C VAL A 40 5.46 0.03 -4.17
N LEU A 41 4.41 0.76 -4.59
CA LEU A 41 3.92 1.92 -3.85
C LEU A 41 3.35 1.53 -2.48
N SER A 42 2.58 0.43 -2.43
CA SER A 42 2.01 -0.09 -1.19
C SER A 42 3.11 -0.60 -0.25
N SER A 43 4.12 -1.34 -0.74
CA SER A 43 5.26 -1.78 0.07
C SER A 43 6.06 -0.61 0.66
N MET A 44 6.33 0.44 -0.12
CA MET A 44 6.99 1.65 0.40
C MET A 44 6.14 2.35 1.47
N THR A 45 4.83 2.46 1.26
CA THR A 45 3.91 3.10 2.22
C THR A 45 3.87 2.34 3.55
N ILE A 46 3.87 1.01 3.51
CA ILE A 46 3.91 0.17 4.71
C ILE A 46 5.22 0.36 5.45
N LEU A 47 6.37 0.36 4.76
CA LEU A 47 7.68 0.55 5.39
C LEU A 47 7.78 1.90 6.10
N ILE A 48 7.33 2.98 5.44
CA ILE A 48 7.32 4.33 6.02
C ILE A 48 6.39 4.38 7.25
N SER A 49 5.19 3.81 7.11
CA SER A 49 4.21 3.76 8.20
C SER A 49 4.71 2.90 9.37
N ASP A 50 5.39 1.80 9.10
CA ASP A 50 5.98 0.93 10.12
C ASP A 50 7.05 1.67 10.92
N TYR A 51 7.92 2.42 10.25
CA TYR A 51 8.96 3.24 10.89
C TYR A 51 8.34 4.33 11.78
N PHE A 52 7.34 5.04 11.28
CA PHE A 52 6.60 6.05 12.05
C PHE A 52 5.93 5.45 13.28
N LEU A 53 5.23 4.33 13.11
CA LEU A 53 4.51 3.70 14.21
C LEU A 53 5.45 3.03 15.21
N SER A 54 6.57 2.47 14.75
CA SER A 54 7.60 1.90 15.62
C SER A 54 8.26 3.00 16.45
N ASN A 55 8.63 4.12 15.83
CA ASN A 55 9.20 5.27 16.53
C ASN A 55 8.22 5.95 17.51
N TRP A 56 6.91 5.99 17.18
CA TRP A 56 5.88 6.45 18.12
C TRP A 56 5.73 5.47 19.28
N LEU A 57 5.69 4.16 19.01
CA LEU A 57 5.45 3.12 20.02
C LEU A 57 6.66 2.83 20.93
N PHE A 58 7.89 3.04 20.45
CA PHE A 58 9.13 2.86 21.21
C PHE A 58 9.62 4.13 21.93
N ARG A 59 8.80 5.19 21.96
CA ARG A 59 8.93 6.29 22.94
C ARG A 59 7.85 6.15 24.01
#